data_AF-A0A5M9MT54-F1
#
_entry.id   AF-A0A5M9MT54-F1
#
_cell.length_a   1.000
_cell.length_b   1.000
_cell.length_c   1.000
_cell.angle_alpha   90.00
_cell.angle_beta   90.00
_cell.angle_gamma   90.00
#
_symmetry.space_group_name_H-M   'P 1'
#
loop_
_entity.id
_entity.type
_entity.pdbx_description
1 polymer ?
#
loop_
_entity_poly.entity_id
_entity_poly.type
_entity_poly.pdbx_seq_one_letter_code
_entity_poly.pdbx_strand_id
1 'polypeptide(L)'
;MELNHEVLAASMKDKLSRLGCEVERLVTAQYAHSLQELHELVQHASTASLSSWAAQKPCQLGALAHIVVDGLSRSSYALHLVAPLDFVVPAFLPPFVTNLINSTGDNPCAKSIWPLYQIMTGLQTASIVLYEIPSETMSSLQMELTKTLRTLHDQTENLLCLATFGQIVSSNTAHDQNNQDQLPPWLQNIKYFFGPKRVLKTLELVVLRVILACSSGCSNLTAQQSARSIRIAIEICDSVEQEQREYWISVNPSKAAKLCEKVTRNGIDRDVQILGTTFLVSPVPASALPRSIPVISVQWLLSE
;
A
#
# COMPACT_ATOMS: atom_id res chain seq x y z
N MET A 1 25.70 5.12 39.95
CA MET A 1 25.51 5.29 38.49
C MET A 1 25.91 4.05 37.69
N GLU A 2 26.80 3.19 38.21
CA GLU A 2 27.26 1.94 37.55
C GLU A 2 26.20 0.82 37.48
N LEU A 3 25.33 0.66 38.49
CA LEU A 3 24.27 -0.35 38.49
C LEU A 3 23.27 -0.22 37.32
N ASN A 4 23.03 0.99 36.82
CA ASN A 4 22.15 1.19 35.68
C ASN A 4 22.80 0.74 34.36
N HIS A 5 24.14 0.81 34.26
CA HIS A 5 24.86 0.38 33.06
C HIS A 5 24.89 -1.15 32.92
N GLU A 6 25.06 -1.90 34.01
CA GLU A 6 25.05 -3.37 33.97
C GLU A 6 23.66 -3.94 33.66
N VAL A 7 22.59 -3.37 34.23
CA VAL A 7 21.21 -3.80 33.96
C VAL A 7 20.81 -3.52 32.52
N LEU A 8 21.21 -2.35 31.98
CA LEU A 8 20.99 -2.02 30.56
C LEU A 8 21.79 -2.93 29.63
N ALA A 9 23.04 -3.25 29.96
CA ALA A 9 23.87 -4.14 29.17
C ALA A 9 23.34 -5.59 29.16
N ALA A 10 22.85 -6.10 30.30
CA ALA A 10 22.26 -7.43 30.41
C ALA A 10 20.93 -7.53 29.62
N SER A 11 20.07 -6.53 29.73
CA SER A 11 18.80 -6.44 28.98
C SER A 11 19.03 -6.36 27.48
N MET A 12 20.04 -5.59 27.03
CA MET A 12 20.40 -5.48 25.62
C MET A 12 20.97 -6.79 25.06
N LYS A 13 21.78 -7.51 25.85
CA LYS A 13 22.35 -8.81 25.47
C LYS A 13 21.27 -9.89 25.31
N ASP A 14 20.28 -9.92 26.21
CA ASP A 14 19.14 -10.84 26.13
C ASP A 14 18.29 -10.63 24.87
N LYS A 15 18.00 -9.37 24.53
CA LYS A 15 17.29 -9.03 23.28
C LYS A 15 18.04 -9.46 22.03
N LEU A 16 19.36 -9.26 21.99
CA LEU A 16 20.21 -9.69 20.86
C LEU A 16 20.22 -11.22 20.71
N SER A 17 20.26 -11.97 21.82
CA SER A 17 20.15 -13.43 21.75
C SER A 17 18.80 -13.90 21.21
N ARG A 18 17.69 -13.28 21.66
CA ARG A 18 16.35 -13.62 21.17
C ARG A 18 16.20 -13.34 19.67
N LEU A 19 16.69 -12.19 19.20
CA LEU A 19 16.73 -11.86 17.77
C LEU A 19 17.55 -12.89 16.98
N GLY A 20 18.73 -13.24 17.48
CA GLY A 20 19.59 -14.25 16.83
C GLY A 20 18.93 -15.62 16.73
N CYS A 21 18.30 -16.09 17.81
CA CYS A 21 17.58 -17.36 17.83
C CYS A 21 16.39 -17.36 16.84
N GLU A 22 15.63 -16.27 16.79
CA GLU A 22 14.49 -16.16 15.88
C GLU A 22 14.94 -16.14 14.41
N VAL A 23 15.98 -15.38 14.07
CA VAL A 23 16.52 -15.38 12.71
C VAL A 23 17.07 -16.76 12.34
N GLU A 24 17.77 -17.44 13.24
CA GLU A 24 18.27 -18.80 13.01
C GLU A 24 17.12 -19.79 12.79
N ARG A 25 16.04 -19.69 13.58
CA ARG A 25 14.82 -20.49 13.41
C ARG A 25 14.20 -20.28 12.03
N LEU A 26 14.13 -19.03 11.56
CA LEU A 26 13.59 -18.70 10.24
C LEU A 26 14.48 -19.19 9.10
N VAL A 27 15.80 -19.03 9.23
CA VAL A 27 16.77 -19.40 8.18
C VAL A 27 16.91 -20.92 8.02
N THR A 28 16.76 -21.68 9.11
CA THR A 28 16.90 -23.15 9.10
C THR A 28 15.59 -23.89 8.86
N ALA A 29 14.47 -23.17 8.82
CA ALA A 29 13.15 -23.73 8.63
C ALA A 29 12.99 -24.42 7.26
N GLN A 30 12.37 -25.60 7.25
CA GLN A 30 12.00 -26.31 6.02
C GLN A 30 10.75 -25.74 5.32
N TYR A 31 9.96 -24.91 6.00
CA TYR A 31 8.72 -24.31 5.50
C TYR A 31 8.64 -22.82 5.84
N ALA A 32 7.77 -22.07 5.16
CA ALA A 32 7.54 -20.66 5.49
C ALA A 32 6.92 -20.53 6.90
N HIS A 33 7.62 -19.87 7.82
CA HIS A 33 7.14 -19.64 9.19
C HIS A 33 6.57 -18.22 9.33
N SER A 34 5.72 -18.04 10.34
CA SER A 34 5.22 -16.71 10.70
C SER A 34 6.40 -15.77 11.01
N LEU A 35 6.35 -14.57 10.44
CA LEU A 35 7.30 -13.48 10.71
C LEU A 35 6.86 -12.60 11.89
N GLN A 36 5.79 -12.98 12.59
CA GLN A 36 5.24 -12.20 13.68
C GLN A 36 6.24 -12.00 14.84
N GLU A 37 6.91 -13.08 15.27
CA GLU A 37 7.85 -13.01 16.40
C GLU A 37 9.08 -12.17 16.03
N LEU A 38 9.62 -12.35 14.82
CA LEU A 38 10.65 -11.47 14.28
C LEU A 38 10.21 -10.00 14.26
N HIS A 39 8.99 -9.73 13.79
CA HIS A 39 8.42 -8.38 13.76
C HIS A 39 8.32 -7.77 15.16
N GLU A 40 7.80 -8.51 16.14
CA GLU A 40 7.72 -8.06 17.53
C GLU A 40 9.11 -7.76 18.11
N LEU A 41 10.11 -8.62 17.85
CA LEU A 41 11.48 -8.40 18.32
C LEU A 41 12.13 -7.17 17.66
N VAL A 42 11.95 -7.00 16.35
CA VAL A 42 12.49 -5.89 15.58
C VAL A 42 11.86 -4.56 16.00
N GLN A 43 10.55 -4.52 16.26
CA GLN A 43 9.86 -3.31 16.73
C GLN A 43 10.38 -2.81 18.09
N HIS A 44 10.86 -3.71 18.95
CA HIS A 44 11.38 -3.38 20.29
C HIS A 44 12.92 -3.27 20.35
N ALA A 45 13.59 -3.43 19.20
CA ALA A 45 15.03 -3.30 19.06
C ALA A 45 15.41 -1.89 18.59
N SER A 46 16.53 -1.37 19.11
CA SER A 46 17.12 -0.15 18.56
C SER A 46 17.88 -0.45 17.28
N THR A 47 17.99 0.53 16.37
CA THR A 47 18.80 0.41 15.14
C THR A 47 20.23 -0.04 15.46
N ALA A 48 20.84 0.49 16.52
CA ALA A 48 22.17 0.07 16.97
C ALA A 48 22.23 -1.42 17.36
N SER A 49 21.16 -1.97 17.94
CA SER A 49 21.08 -3.40 18.27
C SER A 49 20.97 -4.25 17.01
N LEU A 50 20.13 -3.83 16.05
CA LEU A 50 19.98 -4.52 14.76
C LEU A 50 21.29 -4.52 13.97
N SER A 51 21.97 -3.38 13.87
CA SER A 51 23.28 -3.29 13.23
C SER A 51 24.35 -4.10 13.95
N SER A 52 24.34 -4.11 15.29
CA SER A 52 25.26 -4.93 16.09
C SER A 52 25.05 -6.43 15.85
N TRP A 53 23.79 -6.90 15.81
CA TRP A 53 23.47 -8.27 15.45
C TRP A 53 23.94 -8.60 14.02
N ALA A 54 23.66 -7.71 13.07
CA ALA A 54 24.03 -7.90 11.66
C ALA A 54 25.54 -8.05 11.47
N ALA A 55 26.33 -7.25 12.19
CA ALA A 55 27.78 -7.34 12.20
C ALA A 55 28.30 -8.67 12.82
N GLN A 56 27.58 -9.23 13.79
CA GLN A 56 27.93 -10.51 14.43
C GLN A 56 27.51 -11.74 13.61
N LYS A 57 26.49 -11.61 12.75
CA LYS A 57 25.90 -12.72 11.98
C LYS A 57 25.77 -12.40 10.48
N PRO A 58 26.83 -11.96 9.78
CA PRO A 58 26.74 -11.51 8.39
C PRO A 58 26.26 -12.58 7.42
N CYS A 59 26.53 -13.86 7.70
CA CYS A 59 26.11 -14.98 6.85
C CYS A 59 24.60 -15.23 6.85
N GLN A 60 23.88 -14.79 7.89
CA GLN A 60 22.43 -14.95 8.00
C GLN A 60 21.66 -13.83 7.29
N LEU A 61 22.33 -12.70 6.97
CA LEU A 61 21.69 -11.53 6.38
C LEU A 61 21.04 -11.84 5.03
N GLY A 62 21.75 -12.51 4.11
CA GLY A 62 21.19 -12.85 2.80
C GLY A 62 19.99 -13.78 2.88
N ALA A 63 20.03 -14.77 3.76
CA ALA A 63 18.92 -15.70 3.98
C ALA A 63 17.71 -15.00 4.62
N LEU A 64 17.95 -14.14 5.62
CA LEU A 64 16.91 -13.32 6.23
C LEU A 64 16.28 -12.37 5.20
N ALA A 65 17.10 -11.71 4.37
CA ALA A 65 16.64 -10.86 3.28
C ALA A 65 15.69 -11.63 2.37
N HIS A 66 16.11 -12.81 1.92
CA HIS A 66 15.32 -13.67 1.05
C HIS A 66 13.98 -14.06 1.68
N ILE A 67 13.98 -14.42 2.98
CA ILE A 67 12.77 -14.76 3.71
C ILE A 67 11.82 -13.57 3.85
N VAL A 68 12.36 -12.39 4.19
CA VAL A 68 11.56 -11.16 4.30
C VAL A 68 10.98 -10.79 2.93
N VAL A 69 11.81 -10.82 1.88
CA VAL A 69 11.43 -10.49 0.50
C VAL A 69 10.38 -11.46 -0.04
N ASP A 70 10.56 -12.77 0.10
CA ASP A 70 9.53 -13.77 -0.27
C ASP A 70 8.24 -13.57 0.55
N GLY A 71 8.40 -13.21 1.82
CA GLY A 71 7.33 -12.86 2.73
C GLY A 71 6.54 -11.60 2.35
N LEU A 72 7.08 -10.66 1.58
CA LEU A 72 6.41 -9.38 1.24
C LEU A 72 5.06 -9.58 0.57
N SER A 73 4.94 -10.66 -0.22
CA SER A 73 3.72 -11.01 -0.94
C SER A 73 2.70 -11.80 -0.09
N ARG A 74 3.13 -12.34 1.06
CA ARG A 74 2.36 -13.34 1.84
C ARG A 74 2.05 -12.89 3.27
N SER A 75 2.81 -11.96 3.82
CA SER A 75 2.78 -11.58 5.22
C SER A 75 2.78 -10.05 5.36
N SER A 76 1.77 -9.51 6.04
CA SER A 76 1.76 -8.09 6.42
C SER A 76 2.94 -7.74 7.33
N TYR A 77 3.43 -8.68 8.13
CA TYR A 77 4.60 -8.49 8.98
C TYR A 77 5.88 -8.26 8.18
N ALA A 78 6.02 -8.89 6.99
CA ALA A 78 7.18 -8.69 6.14
C ALA A 78 7.32 -7.23 5.69
N LEU A 79 6.21 -6.56 5.38
CA LEU A 79 6.21 -5.15 5.00
C LEU A 79 6.76 -4.26 6.13
N HIS A 80 6.34 -4.52 7.37
CA HIS A 80 6.82 -3.80 8.55
C HIS A 80 8.26 -4.11 8.93
N LEU A 81 8.86 -5.16 8.36
CA LEU A 81 10.26 -5.53 8.57
C LEU A 81 11.21 -4.87 7.55
N VAL A 82 10.70 -4.33 6.43
CA VAL A 82 11.56 -3.73 5.39
C VAL A 82 12.29 -2.50 5.89
N ALA A 83 11.57 -1.55 6.51
CA ALA A 83 12.17 -0.29 6.96
C ALA A 83 13.17 -0.50 8.12
N PRO A 84 12.89 -1.30 9.16
CA PRO A 84 13.87 -1.56 10.21
C PRO A 84 15.10 -2.38 9.78
N LEU A 85 15.00 -3.12 8.66
CA LEU A 85 16.06 -3.95 8.09
C LEU A 85 16.60 -3.37 6.78
N ASP A 86 16.54 -2.04 6.62
CA ASP A 86 17.02 -1.29 5.45
C ASP A 86 18.46 -1.64 5.03
N PHE A 87 19.31 -2.06 5.96
CA PHE A 87 20.67 -2.52 5.70
C PHE A 87 20.79 -3.90 5.01
N VAL A 88 19.68 -4.64 4.86
CA VAL A 88 19.66 -6.04 4.38
C VAL A 88 18.85 -6.23 3.10
N VAL A 89 17.70 -5.55 3.01
CA VAL A 89 16.68 -5.75 1.97
C VAL A 89 17.04 -5.20 0.57
N PRO A 90 17.85 -4.14 0.40
CA PRO A 90 18.13 -3.51 -0.90
C PRO A 90 18.64 -4.43 -2.01
N ALA A 91 19.52 -5.38 -1.70
CA ALA A 91 20.14 -6.23 -2.72
C ALA A 91 19.18 -7.25 -3.35
N PHE A 92 18.14 -7.65 -2.62
CA PHE A 92 17.22 -8.72 -3.01
C PHE A 92 15.89 -8.18 -3.58
N LEU A 93 15.61 -6.91 -3.35
CA LEU A 93 14.40 -6.25 -3.80
C LEU A 93 14.34 -6.11 -5.35
N PRO A 94 15.40 -5.66 -6.07
CA PRO A 94 15.37 -5.56 -7.53
C PRO A 94 15.04 -6.86 -8.28
N PRO A 95 15.71 -8.01 -8.03
CA PRO A 95 15.38 -9.25 -8.75
C PRO A 95 13.98 -9.76 -8.39
N PHE A 96 13.54 -9.58 -7.14
CA PHE A 96 12.19 -9.97 -6.73
C PHE A 96 11.11 -9.14 -7.40
N VAL A 97 11.25 -7.81 -7.39
CA VAL A 97 10.32 -6.89 -8.08
C VAL A 97 10.29 -7.19 -9.58
N THR A 98 11.45 -7.46 -10.19
CA THR A 98 11.53 -7.87 -11.61
C THR A 98 10.74 -9.17 -11.88
N ASN A 99 10.85 -10.18 -11.02
CA ASN A 99 10.09 -11.42 -11.14
C ASN A 99 8.58 -11.20 -11.01
N LEU A 100 8.13 -10.32 -10.11
CA LEU A 100 6.72 -9.98 -9.96
C LEU A 100 6.17 -9.21 -11.18
N ILE A 101 6.97 -8.31 -11.76
CA ILE A 101 6.61 -7.61 -12.99
C ILE A 101 6.44 -8.60 -14.13
N ASN A 102 7.39 -9.52 -14.31
CA ASN A 102 7.32 -10.55 -15.35
C ASN A 102 6.06 -11.42 -15.18
N SER A 103 5.79 -11.88 -13.94
CA SER A 103 4.58 -12.66 -13.64
C SER A 103 3.29 -11.87 -13.92
N THR A 104 3.29 -10.55 -13.73
CA THR A 104 2.17 -9.67 -14.08
C THR A 104 2.01 -9.53 -15.58
N GLY A 105 3.11 -9.42 -16.33
CA GLY A 105 3.10 -9.34 -17.79
C GLY A 105 2.59 -10.61 -18.45
N ASP A 106 2.92 -11.78 -17.90
CA ASP A 106 2.48 -13.09 -18.41
C ASP A 106 0.98 -13.34 -18.16
N ASN A 107 0.47 -12.95 -17.00
CA ASN A 107 -0.94 -13.11 -16.64
C ASN A 107 -1.42 -11.94 -15.76
N PRO A 108 -1.88 -10.83 -16.37
CA PRO A 108 -2.31 -9.66 -15.64
C PRO A 108 -3.66 -9.93 -14.96
N CYS A 109 -3.63 -10.12 -13.64
CA CYS A 109 -4.83 -10.33 -12.83
C CYS A 109 -4.61 -9.78 -11.41
N ALA A 110 -5.68 -9.65 -10.63
CA ALA A 110 -5.58 -9.07 -9.28
C ALA A 110 -4.56 -9.80 -8.39
N LYS A 111 -4.39 -11.12 -8.57
CA LYS A 111 -3.43 -11.93 -7.80
C LYS A 111 -1.97 -11.64 -8.15
N SER A 112 -1.65 -11.34 -9.41
CA SER A 112 -0.27 -11.04 -9.83
C SER A 112 0.14 -9.61 -9.50
N ILE A 113 -0.81 -8.66 -9.51
CA ILE A 113 -0.55 -7.24 -9.21
C ILE A 113 -0.51 -6.99 -7.70
N TRP A 114 -1.28 -7.75 -6.91
CA TRP A 114 -1.39 -7.53 -5.46
C TRP A 114 -0.04 -7.50 -4.71
N PRO A 115 0.90 -8.42 -4.95
CA PRO A 115 2.24 -8.35 -4.34
C PRO A 115 2.99 -7.05 -4.66
N LEU A 116 2.90 -6.54 -5.89
CA LEU A 116 3.54 -5.28 -6.28
C LEU A 116 2.96 -4.11 -5.48
N TYR A 117 1.63 -4.06 -5.38
CA TYR A 117 0.95 -3.05 -4.55
C TYR A 117 1.38 -3.13 -3.08
N GLN A 118 1.45 -4.33 -2.49
CA GLN A 118 1.89 -4.51 -1.10
C GLN A 118 3.31 -4.00 -0.87
N ILE A 119 4.24 -4.36 -1.76
CA ILE A 119 5.63 -3.93 -1.66
C ILE A 119 5.72 -2.41 -1.74
N MET A 120 5.07 -1.78 -2.72
CA MET A 120 5.11 -0.31 -2.85
C MET A 120 4.49 0.39 -1.64
N THR A 121 3.44 -0.21 -1.05
CA THR A 121 2.85 0.29 0.21
C THR A 121 3.84 0.18 1.37
N GLY A 122 4.53 -0.95 1.53
CA GLY A 122 5.54 -1.13 2.58
C GLY A 122 6.76 -0.22 2.39
N LEU A 123 7.14 0.05 1.15
CA LEU A 123 8.24 0.96 0.81
C LEU A 123 7.88 2.44 0.99
N GLN A 124 6.62 2.78 1.22
CA GLN A 124 6.20 4.16 1.49
C GLN A 124 6.92 4.76 2.71
N THR A 125 7.19 3.95 3.73
CA THR A 125 7.93 4.36 4.92
C THR A 125 9.45 4.36 4.74
N ALA A 126 9.95 3.80 3.64
CA ALA A 126 11.37 3.65 3.32
C ALA A 126 11.66 4.12 1.89
N SER A 127 11.28 5.36 1.57
CA SER A 127 11.31 5.90 0.21
C SER A 127 12.69 5.88 -0.46
N ILE A 128 13.78 5.89 0.32
CA ILE A 128 15.14 5.77 -0.22
C ILE A 128 15.38 4.43 -0.93
N VAL A 129 14.76 3.35 -0.43
CA VAL A 129 14.90 1.99 -0.97
C VAL A 129 14.25 1.87 -2.34
N LEU A 130 13.24 2.70 -2.66
CA LEU A 130 12.65 2.74 -4.00
C LEU A 130 13.66 3.17 -5.08
N TYR A 131 14.63 4.02 -4.74
CA TYR A 131 15.65 4.48 -5.68
C TYR A 131 16.82 3.50 -5.84
N GLU A 132 16.91 2.49 -4.98
CA GLU A 132 17.86 1.39 -5.14
C GLU A 132 17.36 0.35 -6.16
N ILE A 133 16.08 0.40 -6.52
CA ILE A 133 15.52 -0.37 -7.63
C ILE A 133 16.00 0.24 -8.96
N PRO A 134 16.60 -0.56 -9.87
CA PRO A 134 17.05 -0.08 -11.17
C PRO A 134 15.94 0.63 -11.96
N SER A 135 16.30 1.71 -12.65
CA SER A 135 15.37 2.52 -13.44
C SER A 135 14.68 1.70 -14.53
N GLU A 136 15.35 0.71 -15.10
CA GLU A 136 14.84 -0.22 -16.11
C GLU A 136 13.72 -1.11 -15.54
N THR A 137 13.90 -1.57 -14.30
CA THR A 137 12.88 -2.36 -13.57
C THR A 137 11.65 -1.49 -13.30
N MET A 138 11.83 -0.26 -12.81
CA MET A 138 10.71 0.66 -12.57
C MET A 138 10.01 1.12 -13.86
N SER A 139 10.77 1.26 -14.95
CA SER A 139 10.21 1.54 -16.28
C SER A 139 9.36 0.37 -16.77
N SER A 140 9.83 -0.87 -16.61
CA SER A 140 9.08 -2.08 -16.94
C SER A 140 7.79 -2.19 -16.11
N LEU A 141 7.86 -1.91 -14.79
CA LEU A 141 6.69 -1.84 -13.92
C LEU A 141 5.67 -0.83 -14.43
N GLN A 142 6.13 0.40 -14.74
CA GLN A 142 5.27 1.46 -15.25
C GLN A 142 4.59 1.04 -16.55
N MET A 143 5.33 0.44 -17.49
CA MET A 143 4.78 -0.02 -18.76
C MET A 143 3.73 -1.13 -18.59
N GLU A 144 4.03 -2.18 -17.83
CA GLU A 144 3.10 -3.31 -17.65
C GLU A 144 1.82 -2.87 -16.92
N LEU A 145 1.91 -2.12 -15.83
CA LEU A 145 0.71 -1.63 -15.14
C LEU A 145 -0.12 -0.67 -16.03
N THR A 146 0.55 0.14 -16.87
CA THR A 146 -0.13 1.02 -17.82
C THR A 146 -0.84 0.22 -18.92
N LYS A 147 -0.25 -0.88 -19.39
CA LYS A 147 -0.85 -1.80 -20.35
C LYS A 147 -2.06 -2.50 -19.72
N THR A 148 -1.95 -2.99 -18.49
CA THR A 148 -3.07 -3.57 -17.73
C THR A 148 -4.23 -2.60 -17.57
N LEU A 149 -3.94 -1.32 -17.26
CA LEU A 149 -4.97 -0.27 -17.17
C LEU A 149 -5.71 0.00 -18.48
N ARG A 150 -5.10 -0.32 -19.64
CA ARG A 150 -5.76 -0.19 -20.96
C ARG A 150 -6.64 -1.39 -21.28
N THR A 151 -6.31 -2.57 -20.74
CA THR A 151 -7.09 -3.80 -20.91
C THR A 151 -8.17 -3.88 -19.83
N LEU A 152 -9.29 -3.19 -20.06
CA LEU A 152 -10.33 -2.85 -19.07
C LEU A 152 -11.19 -4.03 -18.54
N HIS A 153 -10.67 -5.25 -18.41
CA HIS A 153 -11.50 -6.45 -18.20
C HIS A 153 -11.99 -6.66 -16.75
N ASP A 154 -11.19 -6.41 -15.71
CA ASP A 154 -11.64 -6.57 -14.32
C ASP A 154 -11.41 -5.28 -13.49
N GLN A 155 -12.35 -5.07 -12.57
CA GLN A 155 -12.51 -3.86 -11.76
C GLN A 155 -11.40 -3.74 -10.72
N THR A 156 -10.91 -4.87 -10.22
CA THR A 156 -9.94 -4.93 -9.12
C THR A 156 -8.53 -4.64 -9.61
N GLU A 157 -8.12 -5.14 -10.79
CA GLU A 157 -6.77 -4.85 -11.32
C GLU A 157 -6.58 -3.37 -11.60
N ASN A 158 -7.61 -2.71 -12.13
CA ASN A 158 -7.54 -1.28 -12.43
C ASN A 158 -7.25 -0.46 -11.18
N LEU A 159 -7.95 -0.78 -10.08
CA LEU A 159 -7.70 -0.13 -8.79
C LEU A 159 -6.31 -0.49 -8.27
N LEU A 160 -5.88 -1.75 -8.36
CA LEU A 160 -4.55 -2.13 -7.89
C LEU A 160 -3.41 -1.47 -8.66
N CYS A 161 -3.51 -1.35 -9.99
CA CYS A 161 -2.52 -0.64 -10.80
C CYS A 161 -2.45 0.84 -10.39
N LEU A 162 -3.60 1.51 -10.28
CA LEU A 162 -3.65 2.92 -9.87
C LEU A 162 -3.16 3.12 -8.44
N ALA A 163 -3.52 2.24 -7.50
CA ALA A 163 -3.05 2.32 -6.13
C ALA A 163 -1.54 2.10 -6.04
N THR A 164 -0.99 1.13 -6.78
CA THR A 164 0.46 0.93 -6.87
C THR A 164 1.16 2.20 -7.36
N PHE A 165 0.63 2.85 -8.39
CA PHE A 165 1.13 4.15 -8.84
C PHE A 165 0.97 5.26 -7.79
N GLY A 166 -0.15 5.31 -7.07
CA GLY A 166 -0.38 6.24 -5.97
C GLY A 166 0.65 6.08 -4.86
N GLN A 167 0.95 4.85 -4.45
CA GLN A 167 1.95 4.57 -3.41
C GLN A 167 3.35 5.04 -3.83
N ILE A 168 3.74 4.80 -5.08
CA ILE A 168 5.01 5.28 -5.64
C ILE A 168 5.09 6.82 -5.62
N VAL A 169 4.01 7.51 -6.03
CA VAL A 169 3.97 8.97 -6.03
C VAL A 169 4.03 9.54 -4.62
N SER A 170 3.25 8.98 -3.69
CA SER A 170 3.22 9.41 -2.28
C SER A 170 4.59 9.27 -1.62
N SER A 171 5.33 8.20 -1.92
CA SER A 171 6.68 7.95 -1.38
C SER A 171 7.71 8.98 -1.82
N ASN A 172 7.51 9.60 -3.00
CA ASN A 172 8.45 10.53 -3.60
C ASN A 172 8.24 11.99 -3.15
N THR A 173 7.12 12.31 -2.49
CA THR A 173 6.80 13.69 -2.04
C THR A 173 7.82 14.27 -1.06
N ALA A 174 8.52 13.43 -0.29
CA ALA A 174 9.58 13.87 0.62
C ALA A 174 10.89 14.30 -0.09
N HIS A 175 11.15 13.78 -1.29
CA HIS A 175 12.38 14.06 -2.06
C HIS A 175 12.21 15.22 -3.06
N ASP A 176 10.96 15.60 -3.36
CA ASP A 176 10.58 16.55 -4.43
C ASP A 176 10.93 18.02 -4.16
N GLN A 177 11.28 18.42 -2.93
CA GLN A 177 11.47 19.85 -2.62
C GLN A 177 12.74 20.48 -3.21
N ASN A 178 13.73 19.67 -3.64
CA ASN A 178 15.03 20.22 -4.08
C ASN A 178 15.36 20.08 -5.58
N ASN A 179 14.71 19.21 -6.36
CA ASN A 179 15.10 18.96 -7.77
C ASN A 179 13.91 18.51 -8.65
N GLN A 180 12.96 19.40 -8.94
CA GLN A 180 11.84 19.09 -9.86
C GLN A 180 12.31 18.82 -11.31
N ASP A 181 13.49 19.32 -11.70
CA ASP A 181 13.98 19.25 -13.08
C ASP A 181 14.68 17.92 -13.47
N GLN A 182 14.83 16.95 -12.55
CA GLN A 182 15.54 15.68 -12.83
C GLN A 182 14.77 14.42 -12.39
N LEU A 183 13.44 14.42 -12.47
CA LEU A 183 12.66 13.21 -12.22
C LEU A 183 12.88 12.17 -13.32
N PRO A 184 13.12 10.88 -13.01
CA PRO A 184 13.23 9.84 -14.02
C PRO A 184 11.97 9.75 -14.91
N PRO A 185 12.10 9.41 -16.21
CA PRO A 185 10.95 9.36 -17.13
C PRO A 185 9.80 8.45 -16.67
N TRP A 186 10.12 7.29 -16.09
CA TRP A 186 9.11 6.36 -15.57
C TRP A 186 8.25 7.02 -14.47
N LEU A 187 8.88 7.82 -13.59
CA LEU A 187 8.19 8.47 -12.48
C LEU A 187 7.35 9.65 -12.98
N GLN A 188 7.84 10.40 -13.97
CA GLN A 188 7.05 11.43 -14.64
C GLN A 188 5.78 10.83 -15.27
N ASN A 189 5.90 9.69 -15.94
CA ASN A 189 4.77 8.99 -16.54
C ASN A 189 3.75 8.53 -15.50
N ILE A 190 4.20 8.06 -14.33
CA ILE A 190 3.32 7.70 -13.21
C ILE A 190 2.63 8.96 -12.67
N LYS A 191 3.38 10.02 -12.34
CA LYS A 191 2.84 11.31 -11.86
C LYS A 191 1.80 11.89 -12.82
N TYR A 192 1.94 11.68 -14.13
CA TYR A 192 0.98 12.14 -15.12
C TYR A 192 -0.45 11.60 -14.91
N PHE A 193 -0.63 10.42 -14.29
CA PHE A 193 -1.97 9.90 -13.96
C PHE A 193 -2.69 10.72 -12.89
N PHE A 194 -1.93 11.36 -11.99
CA PHE A 194 -2.45 12.16 -10.88
C PHE A 194 -2.32 13.67 -11.14
N GLY A 195 -1.66 14.06 -12.23
CA GLY A 195 -1.54 15.45 -12.64
C GLY A 195 -2.83 16.03 -13.25
N PRO A 196 -2.90 17.37 -13.38
CA PRO A 196 -4.14 18.10 -13.70
C PRO A 196 -4.79 17.70 -15.03
N LYS A 197 -4.02 17.19 -16.01
CA LYS A 197 -4.53 16.79 -17.33
C LYS A 197 -5.29 15.46 -17.31
N ARG A 198 -4.94 14.54 -16.40
CA ARG A 198 -5.46 13.16 -16.41
C ARG A 198 -6.21 12.79 -15.14
N VAL A 199 -6.00 13.52 -14.04
CA VAL A 199 -6.60 13.27 -12.73
C VAL A 199 -8.12 13.13 -12.80
N LEU A 200 -8.81 13.93 -13.63
CA LEU A 200 -10.26 13.83 -13.76
C LEU A 200 -10.72 12.46 -14.30
N LYS A 201 -9.98 11.90 -15.25
CA LYS A 201 -10.27 10.56 -15.80
C LYS A 201 -9.87 9.45 -14.81
N THR A 202 -8.81 9.67 -14.04
CA THR A 202 -8.39 8.76 -12.98
C THR A 202 -9.45 8.69 -11.89
N LEU A 203 -9.89 9.83 -11.36
CA LEU A 203 -10.99 9.93 -10.38
C LEU A 203 -12.30 9.38 -10.94
N GLU A 204 -12.62 9.67 -12.20
CA GLU A 204 -13.79 9.10 -12.88
C GLU A 204 -13.80 7.57 -12.80
N LEU A 205 -12.69 6.92 -13.17
CA LEU A 205 -12.57 5.47 -13.11
C LEU A 205 -12.75 4.96 -11.68
N VAL A 206 -12.08 5.58 -10.71
CA VAL A 206 -12.13 5.20 -9.30
C VAL A 206 -13.56 5.32 -8.75
N VAL A 207 -14.23 6.45 -8.95
CA VAL A 207 -15.60 6.68 -8.47
C VAL A 207 -16.58 5.69 -9.09
N LEU A 208 -16.45 5.40 -10.40
CA LEU A 208 -17.27 4.39 -11.05
C LEU A 208 -17.06 3.00 -10.42
N ARG A 209 -15.84 2.65 -10.01
CA ARG A 209 -15.60 1.38 -9.30
C ARG A 209 -16.22 1.36 -7.90
N VAL A 210 -16.18 2.47 -7.16
CA VAL A 210 -16.84 2.58 -5.84
C VAL A 210 -18.36 2.45 -5.98
N ILE A 211 -18.97 3.12 -6.96
CA ILE A 211 -20.41 2.99 -7.25
C ILE A 211 -20.79 1.53 -7.53
N LEU A 212 -19.97 0.81 -8.30
CA LEU A 212 -20.18 -0.61 -8.60
C LEU A 212 -20.03 -1.49 -7.35
N ALA A 213 -19.01 -1.25 -6.52
CA ALA A 213 -18.80 -1.96 -5.26
C ALA A 213 -19.98 -1.78 -4.28
N CYS A 214 -20.64 -0.62 -4.31
CA CYS A 214 -21.82 -0.33 -3.49
C CYS A 214 -23.15 -0.81 -4.11
N SER A 215 -23.16 -1.25 -5.36
CA SER A 215 -24.39 -1.66 -6.07
C SER A 215 -24.75 -3.12 -5.77
N SER A 216 -26.04 -3.42 -5.54
CA SER A 216 -26.49 -4.82 -5.35
C SER A 216 -26.71 -5.48 -6.70
N GLY A 217 -26.19 -6.69 -6.90
CA GLY A 217 -26.53 -7.54 -8.05
C GLY A 217 -25.86 -7.20 -9.38
N CYS A 218 -24.96 -6.22 -9.44
CA CYS A 218 -24.19 -5.90 -10.65
C CYS A 218 -22.71 -6.31 -10.59
N SER A 219 -22.26 -6.84 -9.45
CA SER A 219 -20.88 -7.25 -9.25
C SER A 219 -20.88 -8.71 -8.76
N ASN A 220 -20.06 -9.55 -9.38
CA ASN A 220 -19.74 -10.89 -8.86
C ASN A 220 -18.87 -10.81 -7.59
N LEU A 221 -18.97 -9.70 -6.84
CA LEU A 221 -18.11 -9.39 -5.71
C LEU A 221 -18.85 -9.73 -4.41
N THR A 222 -18.14 -10.40 -3.52
CA THR A 222 -18.53 -10.55 -2.12
C THR A 222 -18.45 -9.20 -1.40
N ALA A 223 -19.16 -9.06 -0.27
CA ALA A 223 -19.09 -7.85 0.57
C ALA A 223 -17.64 -7.49 0.95
N GLN A 224 -16.83 -8.49 1.29
CA GLN A 224 -15.41 -8.31 1.61
C GLN A 224 -14.59 -7.78 0.43
N GLN A 225 -14.85 -8.26 -0.80
CA GLN A 225 -14.18 -7.74 -1.99
C GLN A 225 -14.61 -6.31 -2.30
N SER A 226 -15.91 -5.99 -2.19
CA SER A 226 -16.40 -4.62 -2.32
C SER A 226 -15.74 -3.69 -1.31
N ALA A 227 -15.70 -4.07 -0.03
CA ALA A 227 -15.04 -3.30 1.01
C ALA A 227 -13.56 -3.04 0.68
N ARG A 228 -12.84 -4.08 0.23
CA ARG A 228 -11.43 -3.94 -0.18
C ARG A 228 -11.25 -3.02 -1.39
N SER A 229 -12.10 -3.12 -2.40
CA SER A 229 -12.08 -2.21 -3.55
C SER A 229 -12.29 -0.76 -3.13
N ILE A 230 -13.20 -0.50 -2.19
CA ILE A 230 -13.44 0.86 -1.68
C ILE A 230 -12.25 1.37 -0.86
N ARG A 231 -11.61 0.54 -0.04
CA ARG A 231 -10.38 0.92 0.68
C ARG A 231 -9.27 1.35 -0.27
N ILE A 232 -9.00 0.55 -1.29
CA ILE A 232 -8.01 0.87 -2.33
C ILE A 232 -8.39 2.18 -3.05
N ALA A 233 -9.68 2.39 -3.33
CA ALA A 233 -10.16 3.62 -3.94
C ALA A 233 -9.92 4.86 -3.07
N ILE A 234 -10.11 4.75 -1.74
CA ILE A 234 -9.79 5.83 -0.79
C ILE A 234 -8.31 6.18 -0.87
N GLU A 235 -7.42 5.17 -0.84
CA GLU A 235 -5.97 5.39 -0.93
C GLU A 235 -5.55 6.10 -2.23
N ILE A 236 -6.15 5.74 -3.37
CA ILE A 236 -5.91 6.42 -4.66
C ILE A 236 -6.39 7.88 -4.59
N CYS A 237 -7.53 8.14 -3.95
CA CYS A 237 -8.01 9.50 -3.76
C CYS A 237 -7.10 10.30 -2.82
N ASP A 238 -6.47 9.68 -1.84
CA ASP A 238 -5.55 10.37 -0.92
C ASP A 238 -4.22 10.73 -1.58
N SER A 239 -3.84 10.07 -2.67
CA SER A 239 -2.69 10.48 -3.51
C SER A 239 -3.02 11.61 -4.50
N VAL A 240 -4.24 12.15 -4.49
CA VAL A 240 -4.68 13.27 -5.34
C VAL A 240 -4.83 14.54 -4.51
N GLU A 241 -4.31 15.66 -5.02
CA GLU A 241 -4.45 16.97 -4.38
C GLU A 241 -5.92 17.35 -4.13
N GLN A 242 -6.18 17.91 -2.95
CA GLN A 242 -7.51 18.34 -2.48
C GLN A 242 -8.26 19.16 -3.54
N GLU A 243 -7.62 20.17 -4.14
CA GLU A 243 -8.23 21.07 -5.12
C GLU A 243 -8.74 20.31 -6.35
N GLN A 244 -8.02 19.28 -6.81
CA GLN A 244 -8.42 18.46 -7.95
C GLN A 244 -9.62 17.57 -7.61
N ARG A 245 -9.71 17.09 -6.36
CA ARG A 245 -10.86 16.31 -5.87
C ARG A 245 -12.13 17.16 -5.82
N GLU A 246 -12.03 18.36 -5.26
CA GLU A 246 -13.12 19.33 -5.18
C GLU A 246 -13.58 19.77 -6.57
N TYR A 247 -12.63 20.06 -7.46
CA TYR A 247 -12.92 20.40 -8.85
C TYR A 247 -13.66 19.26 -9.56
N TRP A 248 -13.21 18.00 -9.39
CA TRP A 248 -13.88 16.85 -10.00
C TRP A 248 -15.35 16.72 -9.58
N ILE A 249 -15.65 16.95 -8.29
CA ILE A 249 -17.03 16.92 -7.78
C ILE A 249 -17.86 18.04 -8.42
N SER A 250 -17.31 19.25 -8.51
CA SER A 250 -18.02 20.39 -9.09
C SER A 250 -18.45 20.14 -10.55
N VAL A 251 -17.66 19.39 -11.30
CA VAL A 251 -17.94 19.05 -12.71
C VAL A 251 -18.67 17.72 -12.91
N ASN A 252 -18.81 16.88 -11.87
CA ASN A 252 -19.51 15.58 -11.93
C ASN A 252 -20.59 15.39 -10.83
N PRO A 253 -21.51 16.34 -10.61
CA PRO A 253 -22.49 16.26 -9.52
C PRO A 253 -23.41 15.04 -9.63
N SER A 254 -23.72 14.58 -10.85
CA SER A 254 -24.58 13.41 -11.09
C SER A 254 -23.96 12.10 -10.57
N LYS A 255 -22.64 11.95 -10.64
CA LYS A 255 -21.94 10.75 -10.15
C LYS A 255 -21.80 10.76 -8.64
N ALA A 256 -21.55 11.93 -8.06
CA ALA A 256 -21.59 12.11 -6.61
C ALA A 256 -22.98 11.78 -6.04
N ALA A 257 -24.05 12.27 -6.68
CA ALA A 257 -25.42 11.93 -6.31
C ALA A 257 -25.71 10.43 -6.44
N LYS A 258 -25.25 9.79 -7.53
CA LYS A 258 -25.40 8.35 -7.73
C LYS A 258 -24.66 7.54 -6.68
N LEU A 259 -23.44 7.93 -6.30
CA LEU A 259 -22.71 7.28 -5.23
C LEU A 259 -23.47 7.43 -3.90
N CYS A 260 -23.95 8.63 -3.59
CA CYS A 260 -24.79 8.87 -2.41
C CYS A 260 -25.98 7.90 -2.37
N GLU A 261 -26.74 7.81 -3.45
CA GLU A 261 -27.88 6.89 -3.56
C GLU A 261 -27.48 5.44 -3.25
N LYS A 262 -26.31 4.98 -3.73
CA LYS A 262 -25.85 3.61 -3.50
C LYS A 262 -25.42 3.36 -2.05
N VAL A 263 -24.70 4.30 -1.44
CA VAL A 263 -24.24 4.14 -0.04
C VAL A 263 -25.39 4.30 0.96
N THR A 264 -26.42 5.09 0.64
CA THR A 264 -27.56 5.31 1.56
C THR A 264 -28.69 4.31 1.40
N ARG A 265 -28.55 3.31 0.53
CA ARG A 265 -29.60 2.33 0.28
C ARG A 265 -29.64 1.28 1.39
N ASN A 266 -30.85 0.83 1.74
CA ASN A 266 -31.06 -0.29 2.65
C ASN A 266 -30.52 -1.61 2.08
N GLY A 267 -30.05 -2.51 2.96
CA GLY A 267 -29.59 -3.86 2.58
C GLY A 267 -28.20 -3.92 1.96
N ILE A 268 -27.42 -2.84 2.04
CA ILE A 268 -25.98 -2.87 1.81
C ILE A 268 -25.26 -3.41 3.05
N ASP A 269 -24.17 -4.15 2.84
CA ASP A 269 -23.30 -4.59 3.93
C ASP A 269 -22.74 -3.40 4.72
N ARG A 270 -22.66 -3.51 6.05
CA ARG A 270 -22.28 -2.42 6.95
C ARG A 270 -20.88 -1.88 6.64
N ASP A 271 -19.90 -2.76 6.38
CA ASP A 271 -18.53 -2.35 6.12
C ASP A 271 -18.43 -1.62 4.78
N VAL A 272 -19.12 -2.13 3.75
CA VAL A 272 -19.22 -1.49 2.44
C VAL A 272 -19.88 -0.11 2.56
N GLN A 273 -20.91 0.01 3.40
CA GLN A 273 -21.61 1.27 3.64
C GLN A 273 -20.72 2.33 4.31
N ILE A 274 -20.02 1.93 5.37
CA ILE A 274 -19.09 2.80 6.10
C ILE A 274 -18.00 3.28 5.16
N LEU A 275 -17.32 2.37 4.47
CA LEU A 275 -16.24 2.71 3.56
C LEU A 275 -16.71 3.56 2.38
N GLY A 276 -17.87 3.25 1.80
CA GLY A 276 -18.44 4.04 0.71
C GLY A 276 -18.78 5.46 1.15
N THR A 277 -19.25 5.62 2.39
CA THR A 277 -19.53 6.93 2.99
C THR A 277 -18.23 7.69 3.27
N THR A 278 -17.21 7.04 3.83
CA THR A 278 -15.87 7.62 4.02
C THR A 278 -15.28 8.10 2.70
N PHE A 279 -15.39 7.30 1.64
CA PHE A 279 -14.96 7.68 0.30
C PHE A 279 -15.70 8.90 -0.24
N LEU A 280 -17.00 9.03 0.05
CA LEU A 280 -17.78 10.20 -0.39
C LEU A 280 -17.41 11.47 0.40
N VAL A 281 -17.06 11.34 1.67
CA VAL A 281 -16.68 12.48 2.53
C VAL A 281 -15.26 12.97 2.26
N SER A 282 -14.32 12.08 1.90
CA SER A 282 -12.91 12.44 1.61
C SER A 282 -12.75 13.58 0.57
N PRO A 283 -13.45 13.56 -0.58
CA PRO A 283 -13.33 14.60 -1.60
C PRO A 283 -14.35 15.75 -1.43
N VAL A 284 -15.45 15.56 -0.69
CA VAL A 284 -16.58 16.51 -0.65
C VAL A 284 -16.44 17.51 0.52
N PRO A 285 -16.49 18.83 0.27
CA PRO A 285 -16.58 19.82 1.35
C PRO A 285 -17.81 19.54 2.23
N ALA A 286 -17.68 19.68 3.55
CA ALA A 286 -18.75 19.35 4.51
C ALA A 286 -20.11 20.02 4.20
N SER A 287 -20.09 21.18 3.52
CA SER A 287 -21.26 21.93 3.08
C SER A 287 -22.02 21.30 1.91
N ALA A 288 -21.39 20.43 1.12
CA ALA A 288 -21.98 19.77 -0.05
C ALA A 288 -22.45 18.33 0.26
N LEU A 289 -22.31 17.89 1.52
CA LEU A 289 -22.74 16.55 1.94
C LEU A 289 -24.27 16.45 1.99
N PRO A 290 -24.87 15.42 1.36
CA PRO A 290 -26.29 15.13 1.48
C PRO A 290 -26.70 14.89 2.94
N ARG A 291 -27.87 15.43 3.34
CA ARG A 291 -28.39 15.33 4.72
C ARG A 291 -28.63 13.90 5.20
N SER A 292 -28.68 12.93 4.29
CA SER A 292 -28.80 11.50 4.60
C SER A 292 -27.54 10.91 5.22
N ILE A 293 -26.36 11.48 4.98
CA ILE A 293 -25.08 10.96 5.50
C ILE A 293 -24.98 11.14 7.02
N PRO A 294 -25.22 12.35 7.59
CA PRO A 294 -25.26 12.52 9.05
C PRO A 294 -26.26 11.60 9.75
N VAL A 295 -27.42 11.33 9.12
CA VAL A 295 -28.45 10.44 9.69
C VAL A 295 -27.95 9.00 9.79
N ILE A 296 -27.25 8.52 8.76
CA ILE A 296 -26.64 7.18 8.75
C ILE A 296 -25.52 7.09 9.79
N SER A 297 -24.66 8.12 9.90
CA SER A 297 -23.62 8.17 10.93
C SER A 297 -24.19 8.10 12.36
N VAL A 298 -25.32 8.77 12.61
CA VAL A 298 -26.02 8.69 13.90
C VAL A 298 -26.66 7.31 14.11
N GLN A 299 -27.27 6.71 13.09
CA GLN A 299 -27.80 5.34 13.19
C GLN A 299 -26.70 4.31 13.53
N TRP A 300 -25.48 4.49 13.01
CA TRP A 300 -24.35 3.63 13.35
C TRP A 300 -23.91 3.78 14.81
N LEU A 301 -23.85 5.01 15.34
CA LEU A 301 -23.53 5.28 16.74
C LEU A 301 -24.57 4.71 17.71
N LEU A 302 -25.83 4.61 17.27
CA LEU A 302 -26.93 4.06 18.06
C LEU A 302 -27.10 2.54 17.93
N SER A 303 -26.32 1.90 17.06
CA SER A 303 -26.32 0.45 16.84
C SER A 303 -25.04 -0.24 17.34
N GLU A 304 -24.29 0.46 18.20
CA GLU A 304 -23.29 -0.10 19.11
C GLU A 304 -23.91 -0.47 20.47
#